data_AF-A0A8T0FEG2-F1
#
_entry.id   AF-A0A8T0FEG2-F1
#
_cell.length_a   1.000
_cell.length_b   1.000
_cell.length_c   1.000
_cell.angle_alpha   90.00
_cell.angle_beta   90.00
_cell.angle_gamma   90.00
#
_symmetry.space_group_name_H-M   'P 1'
#
loop_
_entity.id
_entity.type
_entity.pdbx_description
1 polymer ?
#
loop_
_entity_poly.entity_id
_entity_poly.type
_entity_poly.pdbx_seq_one_letter_code
_entity_poly.pdbx_strand_id
1 'polypeptide(L)'
;MDAGSLQMQLLDLKTKDLYSDKFTKLKSKLEELEVQKGMLIAQHKWTTLKEFPRVEALIFDTWDSLPECYSVVKKLIYGVLTIFV
;
A
#
# COMPACT_ATOMS: atom_id res chain seq x y z
N MET A 1 -18.77 13.59 0.99
CA MET A 1 -17.32 13.79 1.13
C MET A 1 -17.09 15.28 1.07
N ASP A 2 -16.47 15.88 2.08
CA ASP A 2 -16.12 17.30 2.01
C ASP A 2 -14.88 17.47 1.11
N ALA A 3 -15.07 18.13 -0.04
CA ALA A 3 -14.01 18.30 -1.03
C ALA A 3 -12.85 19.17 -0.50
N GLY A 4 -13.12 20.08 0.44
CA GLY A 4 -12.10 20.91 1.09
C GLY A 4 -11.18 20.10 1.99
N SER A 5 -11.75 19.22 2.82
CA SER A 5 -11.00 18.29 3.67
C SER A 5 -10.13 17.33 2.86
N LEU A 6 -10.62 16.82 1.73
CA LEU A 6 -9.82 15.96 0.86
C LEU A 6 -8.63 16.73 0.26
N GLN A 7 -8.87 17.94 -0.26
CA GLN A 7 -7.81 18.76 -0.84
C GLN A 7 -6.73 19.13 0.19
N MET A 8 -7.12 19.49 1.42
CA MET A 8 -6.16 19.76 2.49
C MET A 8 -5.33 18.54 2.86
N GLN A 9 -5.96 17.37 3.00
CA GLN A 9 -5.24 16.12 3.32
C GLN A 9 -4.27 15.72 2.21
N LEU A 10 -4.66 15.86 0.94
CA LEU A 10 -3.79 15.58 -0.21
C LEU A 10 -2.62 16.56 -0.29
N LEU A 11 -2.85 17.84 -0.02
CA LEU A 11 -1.79 18.86 -0.01
C LEU A 11 -0.79 18.58 1.11
N ASP A 12 -1.26 18.32 2.33
CA ASP A 12 -0.41 17.99 3.48
C ASP A 12 0.38 16.70 3.25
N LEU A 13 -0.25 15.68 2.67
CA LEU A 13 0.41 14.43 2.30
C LEU A 13 1.51 14.64 1.25
N LYS A 14 1.28 15.52 0.28
CA LYS A 14 2.26 15.87 -0.76
C LYS A 14 3.44 16.66 -0.20
N THR A 15 3.22 17.52 0.79
CA THR A 15 4.26 18.39 1.35
C THR A 15 5.06 17.74 2.47
N LYS A 16 4.51 16.71 3.12
CA LYS A 16 5.26 15.96 4.14
C LYS A 16 6.14 14.92 3.49
N ASP A 17 7.43 14.97 3.83
CA ASP A 17 8.41 13.93 3.54
C ASP A 17 8.02 12.53 4.08
N LEU A 18 7.02 12.50 4.97
CA LEU A 18 6.38 11.27 5.44
C LEU A 18 5.90 10.37 4.31
N TYR A 19 5.48 10.95 3.17
CA TYR A 19 4.99 10.18 2.04
C TYR A 19 6.12 9.65 1.15
N SER A 20 7.17 10.44 0.87
CA SER A 20 8.35 9.96 0.14
C SER A 20 9.01 8.79 0.85
N ASP A 21 9.17 8.87 2.17
CA ASP A 21 9.77 7.79 2.97
C ASP A 21 8.88 6.53 2.99
N LYS A 22 7.57 6.68 3.26
CA LYS A 22 6.64 5.53 3.25
C LYS A 22 6.47 4.90 1.88
N PHE A 23 6.46 5.68 0.80
CA PHE A 23 6.31 5.16 -0.56
C PHE A 23 7.60 4.48 -1.04
N THR A 24 8.76 5.02 -0.67
CA THR A 24 10.06 4.36 -0.88
C THR A 24 10.09 3.03 -0.13
N LYS A 25 9.65 3.02 1.13
CA LYS A 25 9.56 1.79 1.93
C LYS A 25 8.59 0.77 1.35
N LEU A 26 7.42 1.20 0.89
CA LEU A 26 6.47 0.32 0.20
C LEU A 26 7.07 -0.25 -1.08
N LYS A 27 7.72 0.59 -1.89
CA LYS A 27 8.40 0.16 -3.12
C LYS A 27 9.45 -0.91 -2.82
N SER A 28 10.33 -0.69 -1.84
CA SER A 28 11.33 -1.68 -1.45
C SER A 28 10.72 -2.98 -0.94
N LYS A 29 9.61 -2.91 -0.18
CA LYS A 29 8.87 -4.11 0.25
C LYS A 29 8.28 -4.88 -0.94
N LEU A 30 7.79 -4.18 -1.96
CA LEU A 30 7.27 -4.82 -3.18
C LEU A 30 8.39 -5.47 -3.99
N GLU A 31 9.52 -4.80 -4.15
CA GLU A 31 10.71 -5.34 -4.82
C GLU A 31 11.22 -6.60 -4.11
N GLU A 32 11.33 -6.56 -2.77
CA GLU A 32 11.71 -7.72 -1.97
C GLU A 32 10.70 -8.86 -2.12
N LEU A 33 9.40 -8.55 -2.15
CA LEU A 33 8.34 -9.52 -2.35
C LEU A 33 8.46 -10.22 -3.72
N GLU A 34 8.75 -9.48 -4.78
CA GLU A 34 8.98 -10.05 -6.12
C GLU A 34 10.21 -10.97 -6.16
N VAL A 35 11.31 -10.57 -5.50
CA VAL A 35 12.53 -11.38 -5.40
C VAL A 35 12.26 -12.69 -4.65
N GLN A 36 11.59 -12.62 -3.50
CA GLN A 36 11.22 -13.80 -2.73
C GLN A 36 10.29 -14.73 -3.52
N LYS A 37 9.32 -14.17 -4.24
CA LYS A 37 8.43 -14.94 -5.12
C LYS A 37 9.22 -15.68 -6.20
N GLY A 38 10.19 -15.01 -6.82
CA GLY A 38 11.10 -15.62 -7.80
C GLY A 38 11.92 -16.77 -7.21
N MET A 39 12.47 -16.62 -6.01
CA MET A 39 13.18 -17.70 -5.31
C MET A 39 12.29 -18.91 -5.02
N LEU A 40 11.04 -18.68 -4.57
CA LEU A 40 10.09 -19.76 -4.29
C LEU A 40 9.70 -20.54 -5.56
N ILE A 41 9.54 -19.84 -6.69
CA ILE A 41 9.28 -20.46 -8.00
C ILE A 41 10.49 -21.29 -8.43
N ALA A 42 11.71 -20.74 -8.34
CA ALA A 42 12.94 -21.46 -8.69
C ALA A 42 13.17 -22.70 -7.81
N GLN A 43 12.70 -22.67 -6.56
CA GLN A 43 12.74 -23.81 -5.63
C GLN A 43 11.53 -24.75 -5.73
N HIS A 44 10.58 -24.51 -6.65
CA HIS A 44 9.34 -25.28 -6.81
C HIS A 44 8.51 -25.41 -5.51
N LYS A 45 8.58 -24.42 -4.62
CA LYS A 45 7.85 -24.41 -3.34
C LYS A 45 6.44 -23.81 -3.51
N TRP A 46 5.59 -24.52 -4.24
CA TRP A 46 4.24 -24.07 -4.62
C TRP A 46 3.28 -23.87 -3.44
N THR A 47 3.46 -24.62 -2.35
CA THR A 47 2.65 -24.51 -1.13
C THR A 47 2.91 -23.17 -0.43
N THR A 48 4.19 -22.84 -0.19
CA THR A 48 4.60 -21.56 0.40
C THR A 48 4.25 -20.37 -0.50
N LEU A 49 4.30 -20.54 -1.82
CA LEU A 49 3.89 -19.52 -2.78
C LEU A 49 2.40 -19.17 -2.69
N LYS A 50 1.52 -20.14 -2.38
CA LYS A 50 0.07 -19.91 -2.22
C LYS A 50 -0.26 -19.11 -0.97
N GLU A 51 0.55 -19.23 0.07
CA GLU A 51 0.39 -18.50 1.34
C GLU A 51 1.09 -17.14 1.34
N PHE A 52 1.83 -16.84 0.27
CA PHE A 52 2.62 -15.63 0.16
C PHE A 52 1.72 -14.37 0.13
N PRO A 53 2.07 -13.30 0.86
CA PRO A 53 1.23 -12.12 0.98
C PRO A 53 0.96 -11.50 -0.38
N ARG A 54 -0.30 -11.09 -0.58
CA ARG A 54 -0.71 -10.38 -1.80
C ARG A 54 -0.15 -8.95 -1.79
N VAL A 55 0.13 -8.44 -2.98
CA VAL A 55 0.55 -7.05 -3.18
C VAL A 55 -0.51 -6.10 -2.63
N GLU A 56 -1.79 -6.41 -2.85
CA GLU A 56 -2.92 -5.65 -2.32
C GLU A 56 -2.89 -5.53 -0.79
N ALA A 57 -2.47 -6.58 -0.08
CA ALA A 57 -2.41 -6.59 1.39
C ALA A 57 -1.31 -5.65 1.92
N LEU A 58 -0.16 -5.58 1.24
CA LEU A 58 0.93 -4.67 1.59
C LEU A 58 0.61 -3.21 1.29
N ILE A 59 -0.09 -2.98 0.17
CA ILE A 59 -0.62 -1.65 -0.16
C ILE A 59 -1.61 -1.25 0.93
N PHE A 60 -2.57 -2.12 1.28
CA PHE A 60 -3.57 -1.85 2.32
C PHE A 60 -2.94 -1.52 3.68
N ASP A 61 -2.03 -2.36 4.18
CA ASP A 61 -1.33 -2.16 5.46
C ASP A 61 -0.59 -0.81 5.51
N THR A 62 0.06 -0.45 4.41
CA THR A 62 0.78 0.82 4.32
C THR A 62 -0.16 2.02 4.43
N TRP A 63 -1.32 1.97 3.77
CA TRP A 63 -2.33 3.03 3.82
C TRP A 63 -3.10 3.06 5.14
N ASP A 64 -3.38 1.90 5.72
CA ASP A 64 -4.04 1.79 7.03
C ASP A 64 -3.18 2.37 8.15
N SER A 65 -1.84 2.28 8.03
CA SER A 65 -0.88 2.88 8.96
C SER A 65 -0.85 4.41 8.97
N LEU A 66 -1.58 5.09 8.08
CA LEU A 66 -1.67 6.56 8.09
C LEU A 66 -2.42 7.04 9.34
N PRO A 67 -2.12 8.23 9.88
CA PRO A 67 -2.91 8.84 10.94
C PRO A 67 -4.40 9.02 10.57
N GLU A 68 -5.29 9.06 11.56
CA GLU A 68 -6.72 9.28 11.35
C GLU A 68 -7.06 10.63 10.70
N CYS A 69 -6.16 11.61 10.78
CA CYS A 69 -6.33 12.89 10.06
C CYS A 69 -6.38 12.71 8.54
N TYR A 70 -5.97 11.55 8.00
CA TYR A 70 -6.08 11.17 6.58
C TYR A 70 -7.27 10.24 6.28
N SER A 71 -8.25 10.14 7.18
CA SER A 71 -9.38 9.21 7.06
C SER A 71 -10.19 9.35 5.76
N VAL A 72 -10.23 10.55 5.16
CA VAL A 72 -10.92 10.79 3.88
C VAL A 72 -10.13 10.16 2.73
N VAL A 73 -8.80 10.33 2.72
CA VAL A 73 -7.90 9.69 1.77
C VAL A 73 -7.94 8.17 1.90
N LYS A 74 -7.88 7.64 3.14
CA LYS A 74 -8.00 6.19 3.41
C LYS A 74 -9.27 5.60 2.80
N LYS A 75 -10.43 6.22 3.07
CA LYS A 75 -11.73 5.78 2.53
C LYS A 75 -11.76 5.79 0.99
N LEU A 76 -11.11 6.77 0.37
CA LEU A 76 -11.03 6.88 -1.08
C LEU A 76 -10.22 5.72 -1.67
N ILE A 77 -9.07 5.40 -1.06
CA ILE A 77 -8.22 4.28 -1.48
C ILE A 77 -8.91 2.94 -1.26
N TYR A 78 -9.58 2.75 -0.13
CA TYR A 78 -10.38 1.55 0.08
C TYR A 78 -11.49 1.40 -0.96
N GLY A 79 -12.19 2.50 -1.29
CA GLY A 79 -13.21 2.51 -2.33
C GLY A 79 -12.65 2.15 -3.72
N VAL A 80 -11.48 2.69 -4.08
CA VAL A 80 -10.80 2.35 -5.34
C VAL A 80 -10.36 0.88 -5.33
N LEU A 81 -9.71 0.42 -4.26
CA LEU A 81 -9.24 -0.97 -4.14
C LEU A 81 -10.40 -1.97 -4.26
N THR A 82 -11.57 -1.69 -3.65
CA THR A 82 -12.74 -2.57 -3.76
C THR A 82 -13.32 -2.67 -5.17
N ILE A 83 -12.98 -1.76 -6.09
CA ILE A 83 -13.42 -1.84 -7.51
C ILE A 83 -12.49 -2.75 -8.32
N PHE A 84 -11.20 -2.84 -7.94
CA PHE A 84 -10.17 -3.58 -8.67
C PHE A 84 -9.84 -4.95 -8.07
N VAL A 85 -10.38 -5.30 -6.91
CA VAL A 85 -10.16 -6.58 -6.20
C VAL A 85 -11.23 -7.63 -6.49
#